data_AF-A0A810QBK7-F1
#
_entry.id   AF-A0A810QBK7-F1
#
_cell.length_a   1.000
_cell.length_b   1.000
_cell.length_c   1.000
_cell.angle_alpha   90.00
_cell.angle_beta   90.00
_cell.angle_gamma   90.00
#
_symmetry.space_group_name_H-M   'P 1'
#
loop_
_entity.id
_entity.type
_entity.pdbx_description
1 polymer ?
#
loop_
_entity_poly.entity_id
_entity_poly.type
_entity_poly.pdbx_seq_one_letter_code
_entity_poly.pdbx_strand_id
1 'polypeptide(L)'
;MGQLRLILEHLQTEFVSTGGLQIAPKSAESLLRLLDEDLDFSQKVLAPEPMLVFLTDCGHRSYDAFCRPYLLDDNVAVCDIFLMHILRDKHSSPESMLLHELGHVLNVRLTGDIAVIPPAFLDFGEPFFPGLGTKHRSIAGELFAHCFAMGVFSRHPELRELDPFTMVTTEDKQAFGQFMEALIRTLPG
;
A
#
# COMPACT_ATOMS: atom_id res chain seq x y z
N MET A 1 13.59 11.55 33.11
CA MET A 1 14.03 12.70 32.29
C MET A 1 15.04 12.32 31.20
N GLY A 2 16.03 11.45 31.43
CA GLY A 2 17.03 11.08 30.40
C GLY A 2 16.51 10.27 29.20
N GLN A 3 15.66 9.24 29.42
CA GLN A 3 15.14 8.39 28.33
C GLN A 3 14.22 9.13 27.36
N LEU A 4 13.29 9.96 27.86
CA LEU A 4 12.41 10.77 26.99
C LEU A 4 13.19 11.72 26.09
N ARG A 5 14.29 12.28 26.60
CA ARG A 5 15.17 13.15 25.83
C ARG A 5 15.87 12.39 24.71
N LEU A 6 16.38 11.19 24.98
CA LEU A 6 17.01 10.34 23.96
C LEU A 6 16.01 9.93 22.87
N ILE A 7 14.76 9.61 23.25
CA ILE A 7 13.69 9.34 22.30
C ILE A 7 13.41 10.56 21.42
N LEU A 8 13.30 11.75 22.02
CA LEU A 8 13.06 12.99 21.29
C LEU A 8 14.22 13.31 20.32
N GLU A 9 15.46 13.21 20.79
CA GLU A 9 16.66 13.44 19.98
C GLU A 9 16.70 12.48 18.78
N HIS A 10 16.33 11.21 18.96
CA HIS A 10 16.23 10.25 17.86
C HIS A 10 15.09 10.57 16.88
N LEU A 11 13.89 10.92 17.36
CA LEU A 11 12.80 11.32 16.47
C LEU A 11 13.18 12.54 15.62
N GLN A 12 13.95 13.48 16.17
CA GLN A 12 14.45 14.63 15.43
C GLN A 12 15.52 14.28 14.38
N THR A 13 16.18 13.12 14.49
CA THR A 13 17.06 12.65 13.40
C THR A 13 16.28 12.07 12.24
N GLU A 14 15.12 11.45 12.48
CA GLU A 14 14.35 10.74 11.45
C GLU A 14 13.27 11.60 10.79
N PHE A 15 12.58 12.43 11.56
CA PHE A 15 11.46 13.25 11.11
C PHE A 15 11.89 14.70 10.86
N VAL A 16 11.36 15.30 9.80
CA VAL A 16 11.66 16.67 9.41
C VAL A 16 10.39 17.47 9.19
N SER A 17 10.42 18.74 9.59
CA SER A 17 9.37 19.68 9.21
C SER A 17 9.53 20.03 7.73
N THR A 18 8.45 19.88 6.98
CA THR A 18 8.39 20.16 5.54
C THR A 18 6.93 20.44 5.18
N GLY A 19 6.69 21.20 4.11
CA GLY A 19 5.39 21.40 3.48
C GLY A 19 5.35 20.75 2.10
N GLY A 20 5.94 19.56 1.98
CA GLY A 20 5.98 18.79 0.74
C GLY A 20 4.58 18.37 0.28
N LEU A 21 4.51 17.70 -0.87
CA LEU A 21 3.24 17.17 -1.34
C LEU A 21 2.77 16.04 -0.40
N GLN A 22 1.49 16.01 -0.05
CA GLN A 22 0.84 14.92 0.68
C GLN A 22 -0.57 14.76 0.13
N ILE A 23 -1.15 13.57 0.28
CA ILE A 23 -2.52 13.31 -0.14
C ILE A 23 -3.49 14.20 0.64
N ALA A 24 -4.47 14.77 -0.05
CA ALA A 24 -5.57 15.46 0.63
C ALA A 24 -6.51 14.41 1.27
N PRO A 25 -7.07 14.66 2.47
CA PRO A 25 -8.03 13.73 3.09
C PRO A 25 -9.17 13.32 2.16
N LYS A 26 -9.71 14.27 1.39
CA LYS A 26 -10.77 14.03 0.41
C LYS A 26 -10.35 13.12 -0.75
N SER A 27 -9.08 13.19 -1.18
CA SER A 27 -8.56 12.27 -2.20
C SER A 27 -8.48 10.85 -1.64
N ALA A 28 -7.98 10.69 -0.41
CA ALA A 28 -7.93 9.39 0.26
C ALA A 28 -9.33 8.76 0.42
N GLU A 29 -10.30 9.55 0.91
CA GLU A 29 -11.70 9.11 1.03
C GLU A 29 -12.32 8.73 -0.32
N SER A 30 -11.99 9.47 -1.38
CA SER A 30 -12.52 9.19 -2.72
C SER A 30 -11.94 7.89 -3.29
N LEU A 31 -10.65 7.62 -3.09
CA LEU A 31 -10.02 6.36 -3.49
C LEU A 31 -10.60 5.17 -2.74
N LEU A 32 -10.76 5.27 -1.42
CA LEU A 32 -11.38 4.21 -0.62
C LEU A 32 -12.82 3.94 -1.07
N ARG A 33 -13.59 4.98 -1.38
CA ARG A 33 -14.94 4.83 -1.93
C ARG A 33 -14.95 4.09 -3.26
N LEU A 34 -14.04 4.42 -4.19
CA LEU A 34 -13.93 3.71 -5.47
C LEU A 34 -13.63 2.22 -5.26
N LEU A 35 -12.72 1.89 -4.33
CA LEU A 35 -12.40 0.51 -3.99
C LEU A 35 -13.59 -0.23 -3.35
N ASP A 36 -14.39 0.45 -2.54
CA ASP A 36 -15.60 -0.11 -1.95
C ASP A 36 -16.68 -0.36 -3.00
N GLU A 37 -16.90 0.57 -3.93
CA GLU A 37 -17.87 0.42 -5.02
C GLU A 37 -17.56 -0.77 -5.94
N ASP A 38 -16.27 -1.05 -6.17
CA ASP A 38 -15.82 -2.11 -7.07
C ASP A 38 -15.69 -3.49 -6.38
N LEU A 39 -15.21 -3.51 -5.13
CA LEU A 39 -14.68 -4.72 -4.51
C LEU A 39 -15.13 -4.94 -3.06
N ASP A 40 -16.03 -4.11 -2.51
CA ASP A 40 -16.37 -4.10 -1.08
C ASP A 40 -15.09 -4.10 -0.20
N PHE A 41 -14.08 -3.33 -0.62
CA PHE A 41 -12.70 -3.45 -0.15
C PHE A 41 -12.57 -3.29 1.37
N SER A 42 -13.23 -2.28 1.95
CA SER A 42 -13.24 -2.04 3.39
C SER A 42 -13.79 -3.23 4.17
N GLN A 43 -14.88 -3.82 3.69
CA GLN A 43 -15.49 -4.99 4.35
C GLN A 43 -14.60 -6.23 4.24
N LYS A 44 -13.99 -6.47 3.08
CA LYS A 44 -13.20 -7.69 2.85
C LYS A 44 -11.77 -7.61 3.40
N VAL A 45 -11.16 -6.44 3.26
CA VAL A 45 -9.74 -6.21 3.48
C VAL A 45 -9.46 -5.51 4.81
N LEU A 46 -10.25 -4.49 5.16
CA LEU A 46 -10.01 -3.69 6.35
C LEU A 46 -10.72 -4.23 7.61
N ALA A 47 -11.64 -5.18 7.47
CA ALA A 47 -12.28 -5.85 8.61
C ALA A 47 -11.29 -6.73 9.43
N PRO A 48 -11.57 -6.99 10.73
CA PRO A 48 -12.79 -6.65 11.47
C PRO A 48 -12.78 -5.28 12.17
N GLU A 49 -11.61 -4.67 12.35
CA GLU A 49 -11.45 -3.41 13.08
C GLU A 49 -11.11 -2.26 12.12
N PRO A 50 -11.54 -1.01 12.40
CA PRO A 50 -11.19 0.12 11.56
C PRO A 50 -9.67 0.29 11.40
N MET A 51 -9.20 0.28 10.15
CA MET A 51 -7.82 0.67 9.84
C MET A 51 -7.64 2.19 9.98
N LEU A 52 -6.52 2.62 10.55
CA LEU A 52 -6.16 4.04 10.61
C LEU A 52 -5.21 4.42 9.46
N VAL A 53 -5.55 5.53 8.79
CA VAL A 53 -4.65 6.22 7.85
C VAL A 53 -4.20 7.53 8.49
N PHE A 54 -2.94 7.59 8.88
CA PHE A 54 -2.34 8.76 9.51
C PHE A 54 -1.74 9.70 8.47
N LEU A 55 -2.32 10.88 8.32
CA LEU A 55 -1.76 11.98 7.53
C LEU A 55 -0.90 12.84 8.45
N THR A 56 0.39 12.57 8.52
CA THR A 56 1.29 13.26 9.44
C THR A 56 1.79 14.57 8.83
N ASP A 57 1.73 15.67 9.59
CA ASP A 57 2.24 17.00 9.18
C ASP A 57 3.78 17.08 9.30
N CYS A 58 4.47 16.10 8.72
CA CYS A 58 5.93 15.99 8.70
C CYS A 58 6.37 15.09 7.53
N GLY A 59 7.65 15.17 7.21
CA GLY A 59 8.33 14.22 6.33
C GLY A 59 9.24 13.30 7.13
N HIS A 60 9.68 12.21 6.51
CA HIS A 60 10.65 11.28 7.10
C HIS A 60 11.82 11.03 6.16
N ARG A 61 13.02 10.92 6.73
CA ARG A 61 14.25 10.86 5.91
C ARG A 61 14.35 9.60 5.06
N SER A 62 13.70 8.52 5.47
CA SER A 62 13.82 7.21 4.84
C SER A 62 12.57 6.75 4.09
N TYR A 63 11.39 7.29 4.41
CA TYR A 63 10.10 6.80 3.95
C TYR A 63 9.19 7.98 3.60
N ASP A 64 8.44 7.88 2.52
CA ASP A 64 7.35 8.83 2.20
C ASP A 64 5.98 8.27 2.64
N ALA A 65 5.89 6.95 2.76
CA ALA A 65 4.78 6.21 3.33
C ALA A 65 5.30 4.89 3.95
N PHE A 66 4.54 4.31 4.88
CA PHE A 66 4.77 2.93 5.32
C PHE A 66 3.53 2.33 6.00
N CYS A 67 3.45 1.00 5.91
CA CYS A 67 2.54 0.16 6.64
C CYS A 67 3.10 -0.27 8.01
N ARG A 68 2.24 -0.32 9.03
CA ARG A 68 2.56 -0.87 10.35
C ARG A 68 1.60 -2.02 10.69
N PRO A 69 2.01 -3.28 10.48
CA PRO A 69 1.23 -4.42 10.91
C PRO A 69 1.29 -4.63 12.43
N TYR A 70 0.19 -5.10 13.01
CA TYR A 70 0.11 -5.53 14.41
C TYR A 70 -1.00 -6.58 14.58
N LEU A 71 -0.92 -7.34 15.67
CA LEU A 71 -1.93 -8.34 16.01
C LEU A 71 -2.91 -7.78 17.03
N LEU A 72 -4.19 -8.06 16.82
CA LEU A 72 -5.24 -7.90 17.82
C LEU A 72 -5.20 -9.06 18.82
N ASP A 73 -5.98 -8.94 19.91
CA ASP A 73 -6.03 -9.92 21.00
C ASP A 73 -6.44 -11.34 20.54
N ASP A 74 -7.13 -11.45 19.40
CA ASP A 74 -7.56 -12.70 18.76
C ASP A 74 -6.55 -13.25 17.72
N ASN A 75 -5.34 -12.67 17.65
CA ASN A 75 -4.32 -12.91 16.63
C ASN A 75 -4.72 -12.54 15.20
N VAL A 76 -5.76 -11.72 15.01
CA VAL A 76 -6.03 -11.14 13.70
C VAL A 76 -4.99 -10.07 13.40
N ALA A 77 -4.31 -10.22 12.27
CA ALA A 77 -3.37 -9.23 11.77
C ALA A 77 -4.12 -8.08 11.09
N VAL A 78 -3.84 -6.87 11.56
CA VAL A 78 -4.32 -5.61 10.99
C VAL A 78 -3.11 -4.72 10.66
N CYS A 79 -3.32 -3.69 9.85
CA CYS A 79 -2.21 -2.87 9.36
C CYS A 79 -2.63 -1.42 9.19
N ASP A 80 -2.03 -0.50 9.95
CA ASP A 80 -2.25 0.95 9.78
C ASP A 80 -1.30 1.52 8.72
N ILE A 81 -1.70 2.62 8.09
CA ILE A 81 -0.89 3.32 7.09
C ILE A 81 -0.46 4.69 7.63
N PHE A 82 0.81 5.02 7.45
CA PHE A 82 1.36 6.35 7.69
C PHE A 82 1.71 6.99 6.35
N LEU A 83 1.13 8.15 6.07
CA LEU A 83 1.39 8.95 4.88
C LEU A 83 2.00 10.28 5.28
N MET A 84 3.24 10.51 4.86
CA MET A 84 4.02 11.70 5.19
C MET A 84 4.03 12.68 4.02
N HIS A 85 4.57 13.87 4.24
CA HIS A 85 4.98 14.73 3.14
C HIS A 85 6.07 14.05 2.32
N ILE A 86 5.85 13.95 1.01
CA ILE A 86 6.78 13.35 0.05
C ILE A 86 8.07 14.17 0.00
N LEU A 87 9.18 13.50 0.28
CA LEU A 87 10.54 14.03 0.22
C LEU A 87 11.39 13.35 -0.85
N ARG A 88 11.18 12.05 -1.09
CA ARG A 88 12.12 11.23 -1.87
C ARG A 88 11.57 10.85 -3.24
N ASP A 89 10.43 10.16 -3.27
CA ASP A 89 9.82 9.69 -4.50
C ASP A 89 8.99 10.79 -5.15
N LYS A 90 9.65 11.56 -6.01
CA LYS A 90 9.05 12.66 -6.77
C LYS A 90 8.34 12.20 -8.04
N HIS A 91 8.33 10.90 -8.32
CA HIS A 91 7.68 10.33 -9.50
C HIS A 91 6.27 9.84 -9.18
N SER A 92 6.07 9.32 -7.98
CA SER A 92 4.76 8.85 -7.51
C SER A 92 3.87 10.00 -7.04
N SER A 93 2.57 9.92 -7.37
CA SER A 93 1.54 10.78 -6.77
C SER A 93 1.24 10.31 -5.34
N PRO A 94 0.79 11.19 -4.42
CA PRO A 94 0.35 10.75 -3.10
C PRO A 94 -0.77 9.71 -3.14
N GLU A 95 -1.65 9.79 -4.13
CA GLU A 95 -2.70 8.83 -4.41
C GLU A 95 -2.13 7.45 -4.77
N SER A 96 -1.11 7.40 -5.64
CA SER A 96 -0.44 6.14 -5.98
C SER A 96 0.30 5.52 -4.78
N MET A 97 0.85 6.34 -3.88
CA MET A 97 1.45 5.86 -2.64
C MET A 97 0.40 5.25 -1.70
N LEU A 98 -0.74 5.90 -1.51
CA LEU A 98 -1.82 5.30 -0.70
C LEU A 98 -2.28 3.96 -1.30
N LEU A 99 -2.46 3.88 -2.63
CA LEU A 99 -2.83 2.64 -3.28
C LEU A 99 -1.76 1.55 -3.10
N HIS A 100 -0.49 1.90 -3.19
CA HIS A 100 0.61 0.97 -2.91
C HIS A 100 0.51 0.43 -1.48
N GLU A 101 0.38 1.29 -0.47
CA GLU A 101 0.25 0.86 0.93
C GLU A 101 -1.01 0.01 1.17
N LEU A 102 -2.13 0.33 0.52
CA LEU A 102 -3.32 -0.54 0.55
C LEU A 102 -3.06 -1.93 -0.06
N GLY A 103 -2.14 -2.03 -1.02
CA GLY A 103 -1.64 -3.31 -1.52
C GLY A 103 -0.90 -4.11 -0.44
N HIS A 104 -0.09 -3.46 0.40
CA HIS A 104 0.51 -4.12 1.57
C HIS A 104 -0.54 -4.54 2.61
N VAL A 105 -1.56 -3.73 2.84
CA VAL A 105 -2.68 -4.08 3.73
C VAL A 105 -3.41 -5.32 3.21
N LEU A 106 -3.68 -5.40 1.90
CA LEU A 106 -4.23 -6.60 1.28
C LEU A 106 -3.31 -7.81 1.46
N ASN A 107 -1.99 -7.63 1.32
CA ASN A 107 -1.04 -8.71 1.58
C ASN A 107 -1.18 -9.23 3.02
N VAL A 108 -1.12 -8.35 4.01
CA VAL A 108 -1.30 -8.70 5.43
C VAL A 108 -2.62 -9.41 5.66
N ARG A 109 -3.71 -8.95 5.03
CA ARG A 109 -5.01 -9.60 5.16
C ARG A 109 -5.02 -11.03 4.62
N LEU A 110 -4.32 -11.29 3.52
CA LEU A 110 -4.25 -12.61 2.89
C LEU A 110 -3.33 -13.58 3.62
N THR A 111 -2.27 -13.09 4.26
CA THR A 111 -1.18 -13.94 4.78
C THR A 111 -1.03 -13.90 6.29
N GLY A 112 -1.57 -12.88 6.95
CA GLY A 112 -1.34 -12.57 8.36
C GLY A 112 0.01 -11.92 8.65
N ASP A 113 0.87 -11.72 7.64
CA ASP A 113 2.24 -11.23 7.82
C ASP A 113 2.73 -10.46 6.59
N ILE A 114 3.14 -9.20 6.78
CA ILE A 114 3.62 -8.34 5.70
C ILE A 114 4.85 -8.92 4.97
N ALA A 115 5.66 -9.73 5.64
CA ALA A 115 6.85 -10.37 5.06
C ALA A 115 6.53 -11.63 4.26
N VAL A 116 5.31 -12.16 4.40
CA VAL A 116 4.84 -13.33 3.67
C VAL A 116 4.05 -12.85 2.46
N ILE A 117 4.37 -13.42 1.29
CA ILE A 117 3.74 -13.08 0.02
C ILE A 117 2.73 -14.17 -0.33
N PRO A 118 1.55 -13.83 -0.89
CA PRO A 118 0.55 -14.83 -1.23
C PRO A 118 1.15 -15.78 -2.27
N PRO A 119 1.16 -17.12 -2.06
CA PRO A 119 1.80 -18.05 -2.98
C PRO A 119 1.30 -17.92 -4.43
N ALA A 120 0.00 -17.67 -4.60
CA ALA A 120 -0.62 -17.44 -5.90
C ALA A 120 0.00 -16.26 -6.67
N PHE A 121 0.52 -15.24 -5.98
CA PHE A 121 1.20 -14.12 -6.63
C PHE A 121 2.58 -14.51 -7.18
N LEU A 122 3.28 -15.44 -6.53
CA LEU A 122 4.58 -15.91 -7.02
C LEU A 122 4.41 -16.61 -8.37
N ASP A 123 3.36 -17.42 -8.52
CA ASP A 123 3.05 -18.11 -9.76
C ASP A 123 2.52 -17.14 -10.84
N PHE A 124 1.60 -16.25 -10.47
CA PHE A 124 1.03 -15.27 -11.37
C PHE A 124 2.04 -14.22 -11.85
N GLY A 125 2.94 -13.77 -10.97
CA GLY A 125 3.89 -12.70 -11.25
C GLY A 125 5.13 -13.14 -12.01
N GLU A 126 5.44 -14.44 -12.05
CA GLU A 126 6.66 -14.97 -12.71
C GLU A 126 6.80 -14.57 -14.20
N PRO A 127 5.74 -14.58 -15.04
CA PRO A 127 5.83 -14.11 -16.43
C PRO A 127 6.19 -12.62 -16.57
N PHE A 128 5.83 -11.79 -15.59
CA PHE A 128 6.09 -10.35 -15.57
C PHE A 128 7.43 -10.02 -14.90
N PHE A 129 7.82 -10.82 -13.90
CA PHE A 129 9.01 -10.65 -13.09
C PHE A 129 9.81 -11.95 -13.02
N PRO A 130 10.53 -12.35 -14.09
CA PRO A 130 11.25 -13.62 -14.11
C PRO A 130 12.22 -13.79 -12.93
N GLY A 131 12.04 -14.87 -12.16
CA GLY A 131 12.72 -15.13 -10.89
C GLY A 131 12.05 -14.51 -9.67
N LEU A 132 10.73 -14.25 -9.70
CA LEU A 132 9.98 -13.66 -8.59
C LEU A 132 10.07 -14.52 -7.33
N GLY A 133 9.90 -15.83 -7.49
CA GLY A 133 10.01 -16.80 -6.39
C GLY A 133 11.44 -16.98 -5.85
N THR A 134 12.46 -16.50 -6.57
CA THR A 134 13.89 -16.75 -6.27
C THR A 134 14.69 -15.45 -6.19
N LYS A 135 15.17 -14.93 -7.31
CA LYS A 135 16.04 -13.74 -7.43
C LYS A 135 15.40 -12.47 -6.85
N HIS A 136 14.10 -12.29 -7.05
CA HIS A 136 13.36 -11.09 -6.65
C HIS A 136 12.52 -11.31 -5.39
N ARG A 137 12.75 -12.41 -4.66
CA ARG A 137 11.93 -12.79 -3.51
C ARG A 137 11.90 -11.72 -2.41
N SER A 138 13.01 -11.00 -2.20
CA SER A 138 13.11 -9.96 -1.17
C SER A 138 12.31 -8.69 -1.49
N ILE A 139 11.90 -8.48 -2.75
CA ILE A 139 11.10 -7.32 -3.17
C ILE A 139 9.70 -7.74 -3.65
N ALA A 140 9.34 -9.01 -3.51
CA ALA A 140 8.08 -9.54 -4.01
C ALA A 140 6.86 -8.85 -3.35
N GLY A 141 6.96 -8.42 -2.09
CA GLY A 141 5.92 -7.63 -1.42
C GLY A 141 5.72 -6.26 -2.04
N GLU A 142 6.81 -5.56 -2.34
CA GLU A 142 6.77 -4.28 -3.06
C GLU A 142 6.14 -4.46 -4.46
N LEU A 143 6.49 -5.52 -5.17
CA LEU A 143 5.91 -5.81 -6.49
C LEU A 143 4.42 -6.16 -6.39
N PHE A 144 4.00 -6.87 -5.34
CA PHE A 144 2.59 -7.14 -5.06
C PHE A 144 1.81 -5.83 -4.87
N ALA A 145 2.31 -4.95 -4.01
CA ALA A 145 1.72 -3.63 -3.75
C ALA A 145 1.64 -2.75 -5.01
N HIS A 146 2.70 -2.74 -5.84
CA HIS A 146 2.68 -2.05 -7.13
C HIS A 146 1.63 -2.65 -8.08
N CYS A 147 1.52 -3.98 -8.16
CA CYS A 147 0.50 -4.64 -9.00
C CYS A 147 -0.91 -4.28 -8.56
N PHE A 148 -1.14 -4.12 -7.25
CA PHE A 148 -2.43 -3.68 -6.74
C PHE A 148 -2.74 -2.26 -7.20
N ALA A 149 -1.82 -1.30 -6.98
CA ALA A 149 -2.00 0.08 -7.43
C ALA A 149 -2.23 0.17 -8.95
N MET A 150 -1.42 -0.54 -9.74
CA MET A 150 -1.57 -0.62 -11.21
C MET A 150 -2.93 -1.20 -11.62
N GLY A 151 -3.40 -2.24 -10.93
CA GLY A 151 -4.70 -2.84 -11.16
C GLY A 151 -5.85 -1.86 -10.93
N VAL A 152 -5.76 -1.05 -9.87
CA VAL A 152 -6.75 0.02 -9.59
C VAL A 152 -6.72 1.08 -10.68
N PHE A 153 -5.55 1.59 -11.06
CA PHE A 153 -5.44 2.58 -12.14
C PHE A 153 -5.97 2.06 -13.48
N SER A 154 -5.82 0.77 -13.76
CA SER A 154 -6.37 0.16 -14.97
C SER A 154 -7.90 0.15 -15.00
N ARG A 155 -8.57 0.11 -13.85
CA ARG A 155 -10.03 0.04 -13.73
C ARG A 155 -10.70 1.40 -13.70
N HIS A 156 -9.97 2.42 -13.27
CA HIS A 156 -10.47 3.77 -13.06
C HIS A 156 -9.75 4.77 -13.97
N PRO A 157 -10.19 4.93 -15.24
CA PRO A 157 -9.61 5.90 -16.19
C PRO A 157 -9.56 7.34 -15.67
N GLU A 158 -10.47 7.71 -14.77
CA GLU A 158 -10.52 9.00 -14.08
C GLU A 158 -9.26 9.27 -13.22
N LEU A 159 -8.54 8.23 -12.82
CA LEU A 159 -7.30 8.32 -12.04
C LEU A 159 -6.04 8.37 -12.92
N ARG A 160 -6.17 8.40 -14.25
CA ARG A 160 -5.04 8.27 -15.19
C ARG A 160 -3.91 9.27 -14.97
N GLU A 161 -4.22 10.51 -14.64
CA GLU A 161 -3.20 11.55 -14.41
C GLU A 161 -2.39 11.33 -13.13
N LEU A 162 -2.85 10.43 -12.25
CA LEU A 162 -2.21 10.08 -10.99
C LEU A 162 -1.38 8.79 -11.09
N ASP A 163 -1.43 8.09 -12.22
CA ASP A 163 -0.78 6.80 -12.47
C ASP A 163 0.71 7.00 -12.83
N PRO A 164 1.67 6.65 -11.95
CA PRO A 164 3.09 6.82 -12.22
C PRO A 164 3.65 5.72 -13.15
N PHE A 165 2.92 4.62 -13.37
CA PHE A 165 3.40 3.43 -14.07
C PHE A 165 3.25 3.53 -15.59
N THR A 166 3.65 4.65 -16.17
CA THR A 166 3.45 4.97 -17.61
C THR A 166 4.16 4.02 -18.58
N MET A 167 5.14 3.27 -18.09
CA MET A 167 5.93 2.31 -18.88
C MET A 167 5.31 0.90 -18.95
N VAL A 168 4.29 0.61 -18.14
CA VAL A 168 3.61 -0.69 -18.10
C VAL A 168 2.40 -0.65 -19.04
N THR A 169 2.23 -1.71 -19.84
CA THR A 169 1.14 -1.78 -20.82
C THR A 169 -0.22 -1.82 -20.14
N THR A 170 -1.26 -1.34 -20.84
CA THR A 170 -2.63 -1.39 -20.32
C THR A 170 -3.06 -2.84 -20.08
N GLU A 171 -2.68 -3.75 -20.97
CA GLU A 171 -3.01 -5.17 -20.90
C GLU A 171 -2.41 -5.82 -19.65
N ASP A 172 -1.15 -5.51 -19.31
CA ASP A 172 -0.51 -6.04 -18.09
C ASP A 172 -1.19 -5.48 -16.84
N LYS A 173 -1.51 -4.17 -16.80
CA LYS A 173 -2.22 -3.57 -15.67
C LYS A 173 -3.62 -4.17 -15.49
N GLN A 174 -4.32 -4.48 -16.59
CA GLN A 174 -5.61 -5.18 -16.55
C GLN A 174 -5.46 -6.58 -15.96
N ALA A 175 -4.42 -7.33 -16.36
CA ALA A 175 -4.14 -8.64 -15.78
C ALA A 175 -3.86 -8.54 -14.28
N PHE A 176 -3.10 -7.54 -13.83
CA PHE A 176 -2.89 -7.27 -12.40
C PHE A 176 -4.20 -6.96 -11.68
N GLY A 177 -5.06 -6.11 -12.25
CA GLY A 177 -6.37 -5.79 -11.68
C GLY A 177 -7.28 -7.01 -11.53
N GLN A 178 -7.36 -7.86 -12.56
CA GLN A 178 -8.14 -9.10 -12.53
C GLN A 178 -7.62 -10.08 -11.48
N PHE A 179 -6.30 -10.21 -11.35
CA PHE A 179 -5.69 -11.07 -10.34
C PHE A 179 -5.98 -10.57 -8.92
N MET A 180 -5.83 -9.27 -8.67
CA MET A 180 -6.09 -8.67 -7.35
C MET A 180 -7.56 -8.77 -6.97
N GLU A 181 -8.47 -8.53 -7.92
CA GLU A 181 -9.90 -8.76 -7.72
C GLU A 181 -10.19 -10.22 -7.34
N ALA A 182 -9.57 -11.18 -8.04
CA ALA A 182 -9.76 -12.60 -7.73
C ALA A 182 -9.32 -12.93 -6.30
N LEU A 183 -8.19 -12.40 -5.83
CA LEU A 183 -7.72 -12.56 -4.45
C LEU A 183 -8.70 -11.95 -3.44
N ILE A 184 -9.14 -10.71 -3.64
CA ILE A 184 -10.07 -10.01 -2.75
C ILE A 184 -11.41 -10.76 -2.66
N ARG A 185 -11.89 -11.33 -3.77
CA ARG A 185 -13.12 -12.15 -3.78
C ARG A 185 -13.01 -13.42 -2.93
N THR A 186 -11.79 -13.95 -2.69
CA THR A 186 -11.59 -15.11 -1.80
C THR A 186 -11.73 -14.78 -0.31
N LEU A 187 -11.59 -13.50 0.06
CA LEU A 187 -11.72 -13.05 1.44
C LEU A 187 -13.19 -13.08 1.88
N PRO A 188 -13.47 -13.44 3.15
CA PRO A 188 -14.81 -13.34 3.71
C PRO A 188 -15.29 -11.88 3.70
N GLY A 189 -16.59 -11.69 3.47
CA GLY A 189 -17.28 -10.43 3.73
C GLY A 189 -17.85 -10.42 5.14
#